data_AF-A0A7C5QTI6-F1
#
_entry.id   AF-A0A7C5QTI6-F1
#
_cell.length_a   1.000
_cell.length_b   1.000
_cell.length_c   1.000
_cell.angle_alpha   90.00
_cell.angle_beta   90.00
_cell.angle_gamma   90.00
#
_symmetry.space_group_name_H-M   'P 1'
#
loop_
_entity.id
_entity.type
_entity.pdbx_description
1 polymer ?
#
loop_
_entity_poly.entity_id
_entity_poly.type
_entity_poly.pdbx_seq_one_letter_code
_entity_poly.pdbx_strand_id
1 'polypeptide(L)'
;MKIQEYRIYLRYLDDHKCPDCGDKLERRPRRLWQKAVSFVLPLRHYKCSNCYHRFFAFSPKWRKMPVYEKALRIIATAVVLIAIIFISLRILVSLLVSIMA
;
A
#
# COMPACT_ATOMS: atom_id res chain seq x y z
N MET A 1 0.33 26.17 0.63
CA MET A 1 0.76 24.76 0.51
C MET A 1 -0.49 23.91 0.28
N LYS A 2 -0.82 23.54 -0.98
CA LYS A 2 -2.01 22.73 -1.28
C LYS A 2 -1.75 21.29 -0.86
N ILE A 3 -2.13 20.94 0.37
CA ILE A 3 -2.26 19.54 0.79
C ILE A 3 -3.31 18.94 -0.15
N GLN A 4 -2.87 18.08 -1.08
CA GLN A 4 -3.81 17.41 -1.98
C GLN A 4 -4.73 16.56 -1.12
N GLU A 5 -6.03 16.90 -1.07
CA GLU A 5 -7.03 16.06 -0.42
C GLU A 5 -7.05 14.69 -1.10
N TYR A 6 -6.42 13.71 -0.49
CA TYR A 6 -6.52 12.31 -0.90
C TYR A 6 -7.76 11.73 -0.23
N ARG A 7 -8.78 11.39 -1.02
CA ARG A 7 -9.89 10.58 -0.50
C ARG A 7 -9.47 9.11 -0.46
N ILE A 8 -9.62 8.49 0.70
CA ILE A 8 -9.35 7.06 0.89
C ILE A 8 -10.70 6.35 0.79
N TYR A 9 -10.91 5.60 -0.27
CA TYR A 9 -12.08 4.73 -0.40
C TYR A 9 -11.68 3.35 0.12
N LEU A 10 -12.17 2.99 1.29
CA LEU A 10 -12.00 1.65 1.88
C LEU A 10 -12.82 0.58 1.17
N ARG A 11 -13.64 0.97 0.17
CA ARG A 11 -14.43 0.05 -0.63
C ARG A 11 -13.60 -0.57 -1.76
N TYR A 12 -13.88 -1.81 -2.09
CA TYR A 12 -13.31 -2.45 -3.26
C TYR A 12 -13.84 -1.77 -4.52
N LEU A 13 -12.94 -1.56 -5.48
CA LEU A 13 -13.30 -0.95 -6.75
C LEU A 13 -13.85 -2.03 -7.67
N ASP A 14 -15.14 -1.95 -7.99
CA ASP A 14 -15.76 -2.84 -8.97
C ASP A 14 -15.22 -2.46 -10.36
N ASP A 15 -14.44 -3.37 -10.95
CA ASP A 15 -13.97 -3.34 -12.33
C ASP A 15 -13.31 -2.05 -12.85
N HIS A 16 -12.48 -1.41 -12.01
CA HIS A 16 -11.73 -0.19 -12.38
C HIS A 16 -12.65 0.96 -12.84
N LYS A 17 -13.84 1.09 -12.24
CA LYS A 17 -14.69 2.27 -12.41
C LYS A 17 -14.43 3.29 -11.30
N CYS A 18 -14.53 4.56 -11.63
CA CYS A 18 -14.45 5.62 -10.62
C CYS A 18 -15.74 5.67 -9.78
N PRO A 19 -15.65 5.85 -8.45
CA PRO A 19 -16.83 5.93 -7.58
C PRO A 19 -17.67 7.19 -7.82
N ASP A 20 -17.07 8.29 -8.27
CA ASP A 20 -17.80 9.55 -8.48
C ASP A 20 -18.29 9.69 -9.93
N CYS A 21 -17.44 9.30 -10.88
CA CYS A 21 -17.64 9.56 -12.32
C CYS A 21 -18.24 8.35 -13.06
N GLY A 22 -18.19 7.15 -12.50
CA GLY A 22 -18.58 5.88 -13.16
C GLY A 22 -17.68 5.46 -14.32
N ASP A 23 -16.82 6.37 -14.78
CA ASP A 23 -15.96 6.22 -15.94
C ASP A 23 -14.78 5.27 -15.68
N LYS A 24 -14.19 4.77 -16.78
CA LYS A 24 -13.12 3.77 -16.72
C LYS A 24 -11.81 4.41 -16.25
N LEU A 25 -11.19 3.80 -15.24
CA LEU A 25 -9.93 4.28 -14.67
C LEU A 25 -8.74 3.87 -15.53
N GLU A 26 -7.93 4.85 -15.89
CA GLU A 26 -6.63 4.60 -16.51
C GLU A 26 -5.59 4.20 -15.47
N ARG A 27 -4.84 3.14 -15.81
CA ARG A 27 -3.83 2.56 -14.92
C ARG A 27 -2.50 3.26 -15.15
N ARG A 28 -2.07 4.11 -14.20
CA ARG A 28 -0.75 4.74 -14.26
C ARG A 28 0.39 3.83 -13.80
N PRO A 29 1.61 4.04 -14.32
CA PRO A 29 2.81 3.42 -13.77
C PRO A 29 3.05 3.88 -12.33
N ARG A 30 3.43 2.93 -11.48
CA ARG A 30 3.66 3.14 -10.04
C ARG A 30 5.13 3.45 -9.78
N ARG A 31 5.39 4.37 -8.85
CA ARG A 31 6.73 4.58 -8.28
C ARG A 31 7.17 3.33 -7.50
N LEU A 32 8.48 3.13 -7.34
CA LEU A 32 9.03 1.96 -6.62
C LEU A 32 8.48 1.83 -5.19
N TRP A 33 8.47 2.93 -4.43
CA TRP A 33 7.92 2.93 -3.07
C TRP A 33 6.42 2.57 -3.05
N GLN A 34 5.64 3.00 -4.04
CA GLN A 34 4.22 2.63 -4.16
C GLN A 34 4.06 1.14 -4.46
N LYS A 35 4.98 0.53 -5.21
CA LYS A 35 4.98 -0.93 -5.42
C LYS A 35 5.28 -1.68 -4.12
N ALA A 36 6.23 -1.18 -3.31
CA ALA A 36 6.55 -1.76 -2.00
C ALA A 36 5.35 -1.67 -1.04
N VAL A 37 4.71 -0.50 -0.93
CA VAL A 37 3.51 -0.35 -0.10
C VAL A 37 2.35 -1.20 -0.63
N SER A 38 2.15 -1.26 -1.95
CA SER A 38 1.15 -2.13 -2.60
C SER A 38 1.40 -3.64 -2.41
N PHE A 39 2.60 -4.04 -2.00
CA PHE A 39 2.93 -5.42 -1.68
C PHE A 39 2.40 -5.80 -0.29
N VAL A 40 2.62 -4.91 0.69
CA VAL A 40 2.18 -5.08 2.08
C VAL A 40 0.67 -4.88 2.22
N LEU A 41 0.16 -3.80 1.63
CA LEU A 41 -1.24 -3.41 1.67
C LEU A 41 -1.78 -3.38 0.23
N PRO A 42 -2.90 -4.06 -0.09
CA PRO A 42 -3.49 -4.04 -1.43
C PRO A 42 -4.14 -2.70 -1.83
N LEU A 43 -3.75 -1.61 -1.15
CA LEU A 43 -4.12 -0.25 -1.49
C LEU A 43 -3.39 0.21 -2.75
N ARG A 44 -4.16 0.78 -3.67
CA ARG A 44 -3.65 1.32 -4.92
C ARG A 44 -4.15 2.73 -5.10
N HIS A 45 -3.28 3.58 -5.64
CA HIS A 45 -3.61 4.93 -6.04
C HIS A 45 -4.21 4.93 -7.45
N TYR A 46 -5.38 5.54 -7.60
CA TYR A 46 -6.09 5.71 -8.86
C TYR A 46 -6.32 7.20 -9.15
N LYS A 47 -6.50 7.53 -10.42
CA LYS A 47 -6.92 8.85 -10.88
C LYS A 47 -7.98 8.68 -11.98
N CYS A 48 -9.18 9.26 -11.82
CA CYS A 48 -10.16 9.33 -12.92
C CYS A 48 -9.61 10.31 -13.99
N SER A 49 -9.62 9.91 -15.26
CA SER A 49 -9.22 10.77 -16.39
C SER A 49 -10.25 11.87 -16.65
N ASN A 50 -11.52 11.59 -16.40
CA ASN A 50 -12.64 12.50 -16.62
C ASN A 50 -12.80 13.53 -15.49
N CYS A 51 -12.95 13.08 -14.23
CA CYS A 51 -13.11 13.96 -13.07
C CYS A 51 -11.79 14.38 -12.41
N TYR A 52 -10.64 13.91 -12.90
CA TYR A 52 -9.29 14.21 -12.39
C TYR A 52 -9.04 13.89 -10.90
N HIS A 53 -10.02 13.32 -10.20
CA HIS A 53 -9.92 12.99 -8.78
C HIS A 53 -8.91 11.88 -8.54
N ARG A 54 -8.11 12.07 -7.49
CA ARG A 54 -7.09 11.13 -7.03
C ARG A 54 -7.59 10.47 -5.76
N PHE A 55 -7.50 9.15 -5.70
CA PHE A 55 -7.98 8.41 -4.55
C PHE A 55 -7.24 7.10 -4.37
N PHE A 56 -7.32 6.56 -3.15
CA PHE A 56 -6.82 5.23 -2.84
C PHE A 56 -7.99 4.25 -2.74
N ALA A 57 -7.85 3.08 -3.37
CA ALA A 57 -8.83 2.00 -3.27
C ALA A 57 -8.15 0.63 -3.26
N PHE A 58 -8.84 -0.36 -2.70
CA PHE A 58 -8.36 -1.74 -2.73
C PHE A 58 -8.34 -2.30 -4.14
N SER A 59 -7.29 -3.05 -4.46
CA SER A 59 -7.20 -3.70 -5.75
C SER A 59 -8.31 -4.74 -5.94
N PRO A 60 -9.03 -4.75 -7.09
CA PRO A 60 -9.97 -5.83 -7.41
C PRO A 60 -9.27 -7.20 -7.52
N LYS A 61 -7.97 -7.23 -7.86
CA LYS A 61 -7.18 -8.47 -7.84
C LYS A 61 -7.10 -9.09 -6.46
N TRP A 62 -7.07 -8.27 -5.40
CA TRP A 62 -7.02 -8.78 -4.03
C TRP A 62 -8.31 -9.50 -3.66
N ARG A 63 -9.47 -8.95 -4.04
CA ARG A 63 -10.76 -9.61 -3.81
C ARG A 63 -10.79 -10.99 -4.47
N LYS A 64 -10.37 -11.07 -5.75
CA LYS A 64 -10.35 -12.31 -6.56
C LYS A 64 -9.22 -13.29 -6.19
N MET A 65 -8.30 -12.92 -5.31
CA MET A 65 -7.15 -13.75 -4.95
C MET A 65 -7.57 -14.91 -4.02
N PRO A 66 -7.08 -16.14 -4.26
CA PRO A 66 -7.39 -17.27 -3.40
C PRO A 66 -6.83 -17.07 -1.98
N VAL A 67 -7.45 -17.72 -1.00
CA VAL A 67 -7.17 -17.51 0.43
C VAL A 67 -5.72 -17.84 0.79
N TYR A 68 -5.15 -18.89 0.20
CA TYR A 68 -3.77 -19.30 0.48
C TYR A 68 -2.73 -18.26 0.04
N GLU A 69 -2.90 -17.62 -1.13
CA GLU A 69 -1.98 -16.57 -1.58
C GLU A 69 -2.07 -15.32 -0.70
N LYS A 70 -3.29 -14.99 -0.21
CA LYS A 70 -3.48 -13.91 0.76
C LYS A 70 -2.73 -14.21 2.05
N ALA A 71 -2.89 -15.41 2.59
CA ALA A 71 -2.22 -15.84 3.82
C ALA A 71 -0.69 -15.79 3.66
N LEU A 72 -0.16 -16.32 2.56
CA LEU A 72 1.28 -16.31 2.26
C LEU A 72 1.84 -14.88 2.22
N ARG A 73 1.12 -13.94 1.57
CA ARG A 73 1.53 -12.53 1.54
C ARG A 73 1.52 -11.90 2.92
N ILE A 74 0.46 -12.12 3.70
CA ILE A 74 0.37 -11.58 5.06
C ILE A 74 1.52 -12.11 5.92
N ILE A 75 1.80 -13.42 5.87
CA ILE A 75 2.91 -14.03 6.61
C ILE A 75 4.25 -13.44 6.16
N ALA A 76 4.51 -13.36 4.85
CA ALA A 76 5.74 -12.79 4.32
C ALA A 76 5.92 -11.33 4.77
N THR A 77 4.84 -10.54 4.78
CA THR A 77 4.90 -9.15 5.25
C THR A 77 5.17 -9.05 6.75
N ALA A 78 4.58 -9.94 7.55
CA ALA A 78 4.82 -10.00 9.00
C ALA A 78 6.29 -10.36 9.30
N VAL A 79 6.83 -11.36 8.61
CA VAL A 79 8.24 -11.78 8.77
C VAL A 79 9.19 -10.63 8.43
N VAL A 80 8.96 -9.92 7.33
CA VAL A 80 9.80 -8.78 6.94
C VAL A 80 9.73 -7.66 7.99
N LEU A 81 8.53 -7.34 8.51
CA LEU A 81 8.40 -6.32 9.55
C LEU A 81 9.10 -6.71 10.85
N ILE A 82 8.95 -7.97 11.28
CA ILE A 82 9.64 -8.49 12.47
C ILE A 82 11.16 -8.40 12.29
N ALA A 83 11.68 -8.79 11.12
CA ALA A 83 13.10 -8.70 10.83
C ALA A 83 13.62 -7.25 10.89
N ILE A 84 12.88 -6.30 10.30
CA ILE A 84 13.23 -4.87 10.35
C ILE A 84 13.27 -4.36 11.80
N ILE A 85 12.25 -4.70 12.61
CA ILE A 85 12.18 -4.31 14.02
C ILE A 85 13.34 -4.92 14.82
N PHE A 86 13.65 -6.19 14.58
CA PHE A 86 14.75 -6.86 15.28
C PHE A 86 16.11 -6.23 14.95
N ILE A 87 16.36 -5.94 13.66
CA ILE A 87 17.59 -5.29 13.21
C ILE A 87 17.69 -3.89 13.78
N SER A 88 16.61 -3.09 13.73
CA SER A 88 16.63 -1.73 14.28
C SER A 88 16.91 -1.73 15.78
N LEU A 89 16.30 -2.65 16.54
CA LEU A 89 16.51 -2.78 17.97
C LEU A 89 17.94 -3.22 18.31
N ARG A 90 18.52 -4.15 17.53
CA ARG A 90 19.93 -4.54 17.65
C ARG A 90 20.88 -3.36 17.44
N ILE A 91 20.65 -2.57 16.39
CA ILE A 91 21.46 -1.37 16.10
C ILE A 91 21.34 -0.37 17.25
N LEU A 92 20.12 -0.15 17.75
CA LEU A 92 19.84 0.81 18.82
C LEU A 92 20.54 0.40 20.13
N VAL A 93 20.49 -0.88 20.50
CA VAL A 93 21.23 -1.41 21.66
C VAL A 93 22.75 -1.27 21.46
N SER A 94 23.26 -1.60 20.27
CA SER A 94 24.69 -1.45 19.96
C SER A 94 25.18 -0.01 20.10
N LEU A 95 24.38 0.95 19.64
CA LEU A 95 24.67 2.37 19.78
C LEU A 95 24.65 2.82 21.24
N LEU A 96 23.64 2.39 22.01
CA LEU A 96 23.55 2.71 23.44
C LEU A 96 24.76 2.17 24.22
N VAL A 97 25.15 0.92 23.98
CA VAL A 97 26.35 0.33 24.63
C VAL A 97 27.61 1.11 24.24
N SER A 98 27.75 1.53 22.98
CA SER A 98 28.92 2.30 22.51
C SER A 98 28.99 3.71 23.10
N ILE A 99 27.86 4.29 23.53
CA ILE A 99 27.81 5.62 24.16
C ILE A 99 28.09 5.52 25.67
N MET A 100 27.72 4.41 26.31
CA MET A 100 27.94 4.18 27.74
C MET A 100 29.32 3.62 28.08
N ALA A 101 30.03 3.05 27.09
CA ALA A 101 31.40 2.59 27.20
C ALA A 101 32.39 3.74 26.97
#